data_AF-A0A519Q9P9-F1
#
_entry.id   AF-A0A519Q9P9-F1
#
_cell.length_a   1.000
_cell.length_b   1.000
_cell.length_c   1.000
_cell.angle_alpha   90.00
_cell.angle_beta   90.00
_cell.angle_gamma   90.00
#
_symmetry.space_group_name_H-M   'P 1'
#
loop_
_entity.id
_entity.type
_entity.pdbx_description
1 polymer ?
#
loop_
_entity_poly.entity_id
_entity_poly.type
_entity_poly.pdbx_seq_one_letter_code
_entity_poly.pdbx_strand_id
1 'polypeptide(L)'
;AKKTMIKVPLRENRTLHHDGNGRWGAGKIMMRAAPPGTGVIAGGPMRAVLETLGVQDVVGKSSGSSNPYNMIRATFEALKVQSSPRQIANKRGKKVADLMGRRNDGASAPETVES
;
A
#
# COMPACT_ATOMS: atom_id res chain seq x y z
N ALA A 1 19.48 0.63 -10.55
CA ALA A 1 18.28 0.14 -9.84
C ALA A 1 18.03 -1.38 -9.92
N LYS A 2 18.69 -2.17 -10.81
CA LYS A 2 18.38 -3.61 -11.00
C LYS A 2 18.74 -4.57 -9.85
N LYS A 3 19.48 -4.15 -8.82
CA LYS A 3 19.97 -5.05 -7.75
C LYS A 3 18.97 -5.33 -6.63
N THR A 4 17.96 -4.49 -6.42
CA THR A 4 17.03 -4.63 -5.29
C THR A 4 15.63 -4.19 -5.72
N MET A 5 14.90 -5.11 -6.33
CA MET A 5 13.48 -4.92 -6.65
C MET A 5 12.63 -5.49 -5.52
N ILE A 6 11.62 -4.74 -5.08
CA ILE A 6 10.62 -5.21 -4.13
C ILE A 6 9.31 -5.47 -4.87
N LYS A 7 8.62 -6.55 -4.53
CA LYS A 7 7.28 -6.83 -5.04
C LYS A 7 6.27 -6.40 -4.00
N VAL A 8 5.42 -5.44 -4.35
CA VAL A 8 4.39 -4.90 -3.46
C VAL A 8 3.03 -5.47 -3.90
N PRO A 9 2.26 -6.12 -3.01
CA PRO A 9 0.91 -6.54 -3.34
C PRO A 9 -0.05 -5.34 -3.34
N LEU A 10 -0.74 -5.14 -4.46
CA LEU A 10 -1.76 -4.11 -4.62
C LEU A 10 -3.16 -4.73 -4.69
N ARG A 11 -4.14 -4.05 -4.13
CA ARG A 11 -5.57 -4.36 -4.30
C ARG A 11 -6.01 -3.86 -5.67
N GLU A 12 -6.56 -4.77 -6.48
CA GLU A 12 -7.11 -4.47 -7.82
C GLU A 12 -6.11 -3.74 -8.74
N ASN A 13 -4.81 -3.92 -8.49
CA ASN A 13 -3.74 -3.15 -9.15
C ASN A 13 -3.94 -1.61 -9.07
N ARG A 14 -4.65 -1.13 -8.05
CA ARG A 14 -5.13 0.26 -7.95
C ARG A 14 -4.77 0.93 -6.63
N THR A 15 -4.94 0.24 -5.50
CA THR A 15 -4.71 0.80 -4.15
C THR A 15 -4.00 -0.19 -3.20
N LEU A 16 -3.70 0.25 -1.98
CA LEU A 16 -3.08 -0.54 -0.92
C LEU A 16 -4.10 -1.47 -0.24
N HIS A 17 -3.65 -2.60 0.32
CA HIS A 17 -4.55 -3.53 1.04
C HIS A 17 -4.91 -3.08 2.45
N HIS A 18 -4.00 -2.35 3.10
CA HIS A 18 -4.16 -1.80 4.43
C HIS A 18 -3.27 -0.56 4.60
N ASP A 19 -3.53 0.21 5.65
CA ASP A 19 -2.71 1.35 6.02
C ASP A 19 -1.28 0.90 6.37
N GLY A 20 -0.31 1.72 5.98
CA GLY A 20 1.11 1.42 6.11
C GLY A 20 1.87 2.60 6.72
N ASN A 21 2.71 2.30 7.70
CA ASN A 21 3.58 3.29 8.33
C ASN A 21 5.04 2.98 7.98
N GLY A 22 5.79 4.03 7.67
CA GLY A 22 7.20 3.92 7.29
C GLY A 22 8.06 4.87 8.10
N ARG A 23 9.24 4.41 8.49
CA ARG A 23 10.21 5.22 9.22
C ARG A 23 11.61 4.95 8.69
N TRP A 24 12.34 6.02 8.40
CA TRP A 24 13.76 5.97 8.07
C TRP A 24 14.47 7.20 8.63
N GLY A 25 15.39 7.01 9.57
CA GLY A 25 16.01 8.10 10.32
C GLY A 25 14.96 9.03 10.95
N ALA A 26 14.99 10.30 10.57
CA ALA A 26 14.02 11.33 10.98
C ALA A 26 12.77 11.42 10.08
N GLY A 27 12.74 10.70 8.94
CA GLY A 27 11.58 10.61 8.07
C GLY A 27 10.53 9.67 8.63
N LYS A 28 9.31 10.18 8.85
CA LYS A 28 8.13 9.40 9.25
C LYS A 28 7.04 9.63 8.22
N ILE A 29 6.48 8.57 7.68
CA ILE A 29 5.39 8.64 6.71
C ILE A 29 4.26 7.70 7.12
N MET A 30 3.04 8.10 6.80
CA MET A 30 1.83 7.31 6.93
C MET A 30 1.16 7.27 5.57
N MET A 31 0.75 6.09 5.12
CA MET A 31 -0.02 5.87 3.91
C MET A 31 -1.30 5.14 4.27
N ARG A 32 -2.40 5.56 3.66
CA ARG A 32 -3.71 4.94 3.81
C ARG A 32 -4.26 4.55 2.47
N ALA A 33 -4.90 3.39 2.43
CA ALA A 33 -5.67 2.98 1.27
C ALA A 33 -6.81 3.96 1.06
N ALA A 34 -7.18 4.21 -0.20
CA ALA A 34 -8.21 5.17 -0.54
C ALA A 34 -9.24 4.56 -1.49
N PRO A 35 -10.51 5.00 -1.45
CA PRO A 35 -11.52 4.60 -2.42
C PRO A 35 -11.15 5.00 -3.86
N PRO A 36 -11.73 4.33 -4.87
CA PRO A 36 -11.50 4.66 -6.26
C PRO A 36 -11.89 6.12 -6.56
N GLY A 37 -11.04 6.82 -7.31
CA GLY A 37 -11.26 8.20 -7.71
C GLY A 37 -10.60 9.25 -6.79
N THR A 38 -9.88 8.81 -5.76
CA THR A 38 -9.15 9.71 -4.86
C THR A 38 -7.88 10.27 -5.51
N GLY A 39 -7.22 9.48 -6.36
CA GLY A 39 -5.91 9.83 -6.90
C GLY A 39 -4.76 9.67 -5.89
N VAL A 40 -3.55 10.05 -6.32
CA VAL A 40 -2.32 9.96 -5.51
C VAL A 40 -2.09 11.27 -4.75
N ILE A 41 -2.57 11.31 -3.51
CA ILE A 41 -2.39 12.44 -2.60
C ILE A 41 -1.17 12.18 -1.73
N ALA A 42 0.00 12.62 -2.17
CA ALA A 42 1.28 12.39 -1.53
C ALA A 42 2.26 13.56 -1.74
N GLY A 43 3.22 13.72 -0.85
CA GLY A 43 4.35 14.65 -1.06
C GLY A 43 5.20 14.22 -2.26
N GLY A 44 5.78 15.18 -2.98
CA GLY A 44 6.45 14.95 -4.29
C GLY A 44 7.36 13.71 -4.37
N PRO A 45 8.33 13.53 -3.44
CA PRO A 45 9.21 12.36 -3.45
C PRO A 45 8.48 11.03 -3.26
N MET A 46 7.45 11.00 -2.42
CA MET A 46 6.62 9.82 -2.18
C MET A 46 5.68 9.55 -3.36
N ARG A 47 5.11 10.60 -3.96
CA ARG A 47 4.26 10.51 -5.15
C ARG A 47 5.01 9.85 -6.30
N ALA A 48 6.24 10.29 -6.60
CA ALA A 48 7.05 9.70 -7.66
C ALA A 48 7.23 8.18 -7.49
N VAL A 49 7.46 7.72 -6.25
CA VAL A 49 7.57 6.27 -5.95
C VAL A 49 6.23 5.56 -6.18
N LEU A 50 5.13 6.12 -5.70
CA LEU A 50 3.79 5.50 -5.82
C LEU A 50 3.29 5.45 -7.26
N GLU A 51 3.55 6.49 -8.05
CA GLU A 51 3.24 6.52 -9.48
C GLU A 51 4.05 5.50 -10.26
N THR A 52 5.35 5.37 -9.98
CA THR A 52 6.18 4.33 -10.62
C THR A 52 5.76 2.90 -10.24
N LEU A 53 5.12 2.73 -9.08
CA LEU A 53 4.54 1.46 -8.65
C LEU A 53 3.21 1.15 -9.35
N GLY A 54 2.56 2.14 -9.98
CA GLY A 54 1.25 2.01 -10.60
C GLY A 54 0.08 2.18 -9.61
N VAL A 55 0.31 2.78 -8.44
CA VAL A 55 -0.76 3.09 -7.49
C VAL A 55 -1.57 4.27 -8.02
N GLN A 56 -2.88 4.12 -8.07
CA GLN A 56 -3.80 5.15 -8.55
C GLN A 56 -4.47 5.91 -7.40
N ASP A 57 -4.86 5.21 -6.33
CA ASP A 57 -5.52 5.84 -5.18
C ASP A 57 -4.79 5.53 -3.88
N VAL A 58 -4.27 6.58 -3.25
CA VAL A 58 -3.62 6.49 -1.95
C VAL A 58 -3.51 7.88 -1.33
N VAL A 59 -3.68 7.95 -0.02
CA VAL A 59 -3.43 9.17 0.74
C VAL A 59 -2.23 8.96 1.64
N GLY A 60 -1.18 9.73 1.41
CA GLY A 60 0.06 9.67 2.17
C GLY A 60 0.43 11.02 2.78
N LYS A 61 0.82 11.00 4.06
CA LYS A 61 1.31 12.18 4.78
C LYS A 61 2.70 11.91 5.36
N SER A 62 3.60 12.88 5.22
CA SER A 62 4.84 12.92 5.99
C SER A 62 4.60 13.63 7.32
N SER A 63 4.96 12.98 8.43
CA SER A 63 4.78 13.47 9.80
C SER A 63 6.13 13.68 10.52
N GLY A 64 7.19 13.98 9.76
CA GLY A 64 8.53 14.16 10.29
C GLY A 64 9.39 15.02 9.37
N SER A 65 10.61 14.58 9.10
CA SER A 65 11.51 15.28 8.18
C SER A 65 10.95 15.33 6.75
N SER A 66 10.98 16.52 6.15
CA SER A 66 10.65 16.77 4.74
C SER A 66 11.80 16.48 3.78
N ASN A 67 12.95 15.99 4.27
CA ASN A 67 14.09 15.64 3.42
C ASN A 67 13.68 14.52 2.42
N PRO A 68 13.78 14.78 1.09
CA PRO A 68 13.38 13.81 0.06
C PRO A 68 14.03 12.44 0.20
N TYR A 69 15.31 12.38 0.59
CA TYR A 69 16.03 11.11 0.73
C TYR A 69 15.40 10.21 1.79
N ASN A 70 15.11 10.78 2.96
CA ASN A 70 14.50 10.06 4.07
C ASN A 70 13.05 9.67 3.75
N MET A 71 12.32 10.55 3.06
CA MET A 71 10.95 10.28 2.65
C MET A 71 10.86 9.10 1.69
N ILE A 72 11.72 9.04 0.68
CA ILE A 72 11.77 7.93 -0.29
C ILE A 72 12.11 6.63 0.44
N ARG A 73 13.15 6.61 1.28
CA ARG A 73 13.52 5.42 2.06
C ARG A 73 12.41 4.96 3.00
N ALA A 74 11.77 5.89 3.71
CA ALA A 74 10.63 5.58 4.59
C ALA A 74 9.43 5.04 3.80
N THR A 75 9.21 5.53 2.58
CA THR A 75 8.17 5.02 1.68
C THR A 75 8.45 3.55 1.33
N PHE A 76 9.68 3.21 0.98
CA PHE A 76 10.06 1.81 0.75
C PHE A 76 9.85 0.93 1.98
N GLU A 77 10.17 1.40 3.19
CA GLU A 77 9.91 0.64 4.43
C GLU A 77 8.41 0.38 4.64
N ALA A 78 7.55 1.35 4.39
CA ALA A 78 6.11 1.16 4.47
C ALA A 78 5.56 0.20 3.39
N LEU A 79 6.14 0.21 2.19
CA LEU A 79 5.72 -0.70 1.12
C LEU A 79 6.18 -2.14 1.37
N LYS A 80 7.31 -2.35 2.06
CA LYS A 80 7.81 -3.70 2.41
C LYS A 80 6.90 -4.44 3.38
N VAL A 81 6.19 -3.74 4.26
CA VAL A 81 5.28 -4.35 5.23
C VAL A 81 3.88 -4.62 4.65
N GLN A 82 3.61 -4.15 3.43
CA GLN A 82 2.34 -4.34 2.76
C GLN A 82 2.11 -5.84 2.48
N SER A 83 0.96 -6.35 2.94
CA SER A 83 0.66 -7.77 2.89
C SER A 83 -0.71 -8.01 2.27
N SER A 84 -0.79 -8.95 1.33
CA SER A 84 -2.09 -9.34 0.77
C SER A 84 -2.86 -10.22 1.77
N PRO A 85 -4.21 -10.17 1.76
CA PRO A 85 -5.03 -11.07 2.55
C PRO A 85 -4.68 -12.55 2.33
N ARG A 86 -4.29 -12.92 1.10
CA ARG A 86 -3.84 -14.28 0.73
C ARG A 86 -2.54 -14.66 1.43
N GLN A 87 -1.57 -13.76 1.50
CA GLN A 87 -0.32 -13.98 2.23
C GLN A 87 -0.57 -14.16 3.72
N ILE A 88 -1.45 -13.32 4.30
CA ILE A 88 -1.81 -13.41 5.72
C ILE A 88 -2.58 -14.70 6.02
N ALA A 89 -3.49 -15.11 5.15
CA ALA A 89 -4.25 -16.36 5.24
C ALA A 89 -3.32 -17.58 5.28
N ASN A 90 -2.40 -17.66 4.32
CA ASN A 90 -1.40 -18.73 4.26
C ASN A 90 -0.50 -18.74 5.50
N LYS A 91 -0.06 -17.57 5.97
CA LYS A 91 0.77 -17.46 7.18
C LYS A 91 0.04 -17.88 8.45
N ARG A 92 -1.28 -17.69 8.50
CA ARG A 92 -2.13 -18.00 9.66
C ARG A 92 -2.86 -19.35 9.56
N GLY A 93 -2.72 -20.09 8.46
CA GLY A 93 -3.43 -21.35 8.22
C GLY A 93 -4.96 -21.20 8.16
N LYS A 94 -5.47 -20.02 7.77
CA LYS A 94 -6.90 -19.70 7.71
C LYS A 94 -7.36 -19.55 6.26
N LYS A 95 -8.66 -19.72 5.99
CA LYS A 95 -9.20 -19.40 4.65
C LYS A 95 -9.23 -17.88 4.46
N VAL A 96 -9.06 -17.44 3.21
CA VAL A 96 -9.11 -16.00 2.86
C VAL A 96 -10.48 -15.41 3.19
N ALA A 97 -11.55 -16.19 3.02
CA ALA A 97 -12.91 -15.79 3.35
C ALA A 97 -13.08 -15.38 4.83
N ASP A 98 -12.45 -16.12 5.75
CA ASP A 98 -12.50 -15.83 7.19
C ASP A 98 -11.75 -14.53 7.56
N LEU A 99 -10.82 -14.09 6.71
CA LEU A 99 -10.02 -12.87 6.89
C LEU A 99 -10.61 -11.64 6.18
N MET A 100 -11.47 -11.86 5.18
CA MET A 100 -12.14 -10.78 4.44
C MET A 100 -13.51 -10.40 5.02
N GLY A 101 -13.87 -10.94 6.20
CA GLY A 101 -15.13 -10.70 6.91
C GLY A 101 -15.86 -9.42 6.48
N ARG A 102 -16.97 -9.61 5.75
CA ARG A 102 -17.94 -8.63 5.23
C ARG A 102 -17.48 -7.16 5.30
N ARG A 103 -16.45 -6.80 4.52
CA ARG A 103 -15.97 -5.41 4.47
C ARG A 103 -17.04 -4.53 3.83
N ASN A 104 -17.48 -3.52 4.58
CA ASN A 104 -18.53 -2.57 4.20
C ASN A 104 -17.97 -1.33 3.45
N ASP A 105 -16.69 -1.33 3.09
CA ASP A 105 -16.10 -0.32 2.21
C ASP A 105 -16.32 -0.78 0.77
N GLY A 106 -17.30 -0.15 0.09
CA GLY A 106 -17.81 -0.44 -1.26
C GLY A 106 -16.81 -0.35 -2.42
N ALA A 107 -15.58 -0.82 -2.21
CA ALA A 107 -14.46 -0.78 -3.13
C ALA A 107 -13.96 -2.18 -3.53
N SER A 108 -14.73 -3.25 -3.29
CA SER A 108 -14.56 -4.55 -3.98
C SER A 108 -15.85 -5.36 -3.84
N ALA A 109 -16.68 -5.38 -4.87
CA ALA A 109 -17.50 -6.58 -5.10
C ALA A 109 -16.52 -7.69 -5.51
N PRO A 110 -16.60 -8.91 -4.94
CA PRO A 110 -15.84 -10.02 -5.50
C PRO A 110 -16.40 -10.30 -6.89
N GLU A 111 -15.63 -10.01 -7.93
CA GLU A 111 -15.87 -10.62 -9.24
C GLU A 111 -15.73 -12.14 -9.04
N THR A 112 -16.88 -12.80 -8.97
CA THR A 112 -17.06 -14.24 -9.07
C THR A 112 -16.39 -14.69 -10.35
N VAL A 113 -15.19 -15.26 -10.22
CA VAL A 113 -14.55 -16.01 -11.30
C VAL A 113 -15.28 -17.35 -11.37
N GLU A 114 -16.40 -17.37 -12.10
CA GLU A 114 -17.06 -18.57 -12.60
C GLU A 114 -16.48 -18.88 -13.98
N SER A 115 -15.69 -19.96 -14.08
CA SER A 115 -15.57 -20.90 -15.20
C SER A 115 -14.59 -22.01 -14.81
#